data_AF-A2A1Z2-F1
#
_entry.id   AF-A2A1Z2-F1
#
_cell.length_a   1.000
_cell.length_b   1.000
_cell.length_c   1.000
_cell.angle_alpha   90.00
_cell.angle_beta   90.00
_cell.angle_gamma   90.00
#
_symmetry.space_group_name_H-M   'P 1'
#
loop_
_entity.id
_entity.type
_entity.pdbx_description
1 polymer ?
#
loop_
_entity_poly.entity_id
_entity_poly.type
_entity_poly.pdbx_seq_one_letter_code
_entity_poly.pdbx_strand_id
1 'polypeptide(L)'
;MSLEASGQNTDIAFNFFVTAEHLPDWLNQRPLVKNNCILRVVSHIANGAKHFNLEDKRHKSVKSTEKFRVYEEGVYEPNVFYEPPLIPFTDDESKELNTKEIDAVELGKRVLEFWKPY
;
A
#
# COMPACT_ATOMS: atom_id res chain seq x y z
N MET A 1 -11.92 7.25 -14.89
CA MET A 1 -12.30 6.93 -13.50
C MET A 1 -11.13 7.37 -12.64
N SER A 2 -11.26 8.45 -11.88
CA SER A 2 -10.14 9.02 -11.10
C SER A 2 -9.99 8.31 -9.76
N LEU A 3 -8.77 8.29 -9.20
CA LEU A 3 -8.50 7.85 -7.82
C LEU A 3 -9.39 8.56 -6.79
N GLU A 4 -9.83 9.78 -7.10
CA GLU A 4 -10.65 10.63 -6.23
C GLU A 4 -12.15 10.35 -6.30
N ALA A 5 -12.66 9.88 -7.45
CA ALA A 5 -14.08 9.52 -7.61
C ALA A 5 -14.50 8.33 -6.74
N SER A 6 -13.50 7.67 -6.14
CA SER A 6 -13.63 6.45 -5.37
C SER A 6 -12.52 6.38 -4.31
N GLY A 7 -12.28 7.49 -3.62
CA GLY A 7 -11.28 7.60 -2.54
C GLY A 7 -11.53 6.70 -1.33
N GLN A 8 -12.54 5.83 -1.38
CA GLN A 8 -12.83 4.78 -0.38
C GLN A 8 -12.71 3.36 -0.94
N ASN A 9 -12.47 3.18 -2.24
CA ASN A 9 -12.36 1.84 -2.81
C ASN A 9 -10.90 1.39 -2.82
N THR A 10 -10.51 0.84 -1.67
CA THR A 10 -9.30 0.06 -1.46
C THR A 10 -8.93 -0.81 -2.67
N ASP A 11 -9.89 -1.43 -3.36
CA ASP A 11 -9.62 -2.29 -4.52
C ASP A 11 -8.97 -1.55 -5.69
N ILE A 12 -9.33 -0.27 -5.90
CA ILE A 12 -8.72 0.57 -6.93
C ILE A 12 -7.26 0.88 -6.57
N ALA A 13 -6.97 1.16 -5.30
CA ALA A 13 -5.62 1.39 -4.83
C ALA A 13 -4.75 0.13 -5.01
N PHE A 14 -5.27 -1.05 -4.69
CA PHE A 14 -4.55 -2.31 -4.91
C PHE A 14 -4.30 -2.60 -6.40
N ASN A 15 -5.30 -2.40 -7.27
CA ASN A 15 -5.11 -2.53 -8.72
C ASN A 15 -4.05 -1.54 -9.24
N PHE A 16 -4.03 -0.32 -8.71
CA PHE A 16 -3.00 0.66 -9.01
C PHE A 16 -1.61 0.19 -8.56
N PHE A 17 -1.46 -0.38 -7.35
CA PHE A 17 -0.15 -0.89 -6.89
C PHE A 17 0.37 -2.03 -7.76
N VAL A 18 -0.49 -2.93 -8.23
CA VAL A 18 -0.10 -3.97 -9.18
C VAL A 18 0.45 -3.36 -10.48
N THR A 19 -0.16 -2.27 -10.96
CA THR A 19 0.29 -1.56 -12.15
C THR A 19 1.62 -0.85 -11.87
N ALA A 20 1.71 -0.14 -10.75
CA ALA A 20 2.90 0.62 -10.34
C ALA A 20 4.13 -0.28 -10.13
N GLU A 21 3.95 -1.53 -9.72
CA GLU A 21 5.04 -2.51 -9.61
C GLU A 21 5.71 -2.85 -10.96
N HIS A 22 4.98 -2.71 -12.07
CA HIS A 22 5.49 -3.00 -13.41
C HIS A 22 6.06 -1.77 -14.13
N LEU A 23 5.82 -0.55 -13.64
CA LEU A 23 6.37 0.69 -14.24
C LEU A 23 7.92 0.66 -14.34
N PRO A 24 8.68 0.21 -13.33
CA PRO A 24 10.13 0.09 -13.44
C PRO A 24 10.58 -0.85 -14.57
N ASP A 25 9.81 -1.90 -14.92
CA ASP A 25 10.12 -2.77 -16.06
C ASP A 25 9.92 -2.04 -17.37
N TRP A 26 8.79 -1.34 -17.52
CA TRP A 26 8.44 -0.64 -18.76
C TRP A 26 9.41 0.48 -19.10
N LEU A 27 9.97 1.14 -18.09
CA LEU A 27 10.98 2.18 -18.24
C LEU A 27 12.42 1.62 -18.33
N ASN A 28 12.60 0.31 -18.17
CA ASN A 28 13.92 -0.33 -18.01
C ASN A 28 14.74 0.26 -16.85
N GLN A 29 14.06 0.61 -15.75
CA GLN A 29 14.62 1.24 -14.55
C GLN A 29 14.40 0.37 -13.30
N ARG A 30 14.45 -0.96 -13.44
CA ARG A 30 14.34 -1.90 -12.31
C ARG A 30 15.23 -1.59 -11.09
N PRO A 31 16.46 -1.02 -11.23
CA PRO A 31 17.25 -0.61 -10.07
C PRO A 31 16.56 0.41 -9.15
N LEU A 32 15.60 1.21 -9.64
CA LEU A 32 14.85 2.17 -8.81
C LEU A 32 14.13 1.50 -7.65
N VAL A 33 13.66 0.26 -7.82
CA VAL A 33 12.92 -0.46 -6.78
C VAL A 33 13.79 -0.65 -5.54
N LYS A 34 15.07 -1.00 -5.71
CA LYS A 34 15.98 -1.21 -4.56
C LYS A 34 16.30 0.09 -3.82
N ASN A 35 16.37 1.18 -4.57
CA ASN A 35 16.84 2.48 -4.07
C ASN A 35 15.74 3.34 -3.45
N ASN A 36 14.45 3.01 -3.65
CA ASN A 36 13.34 3.82 -3.18
C ASN A 36 12.38 2.98 -2.33
N CYS A 37 12.27 3.30 -1.04
CA CYS A 37 11.36 2.59 -0.14
C CYS A 37 9.92 2.53 -0.65
N ILE A 38 9.41 3.61 -1.24
CA ILE A 38 8.04 3.66 -1.75
C ILE A 38 7.77 2.55 -2.78
N LEU A 39 8.76 2.25 -3.63
CA LEU A 39 8.66 1.17 -4.61
C LEU A 39 8.86 -0.21 -3.99
N ARG A 40 9.70 -0.34 -2.94
CA ARG A 40 9.81 -1.60 -2.18
C ARG A 40 8.48 -1.96 -1.50
N VAL A 41 7.81 -0.97 -0.92
CA VAL A 41 6.49 -1.13 -0.30
C VAL A 41 5.45 -1.53 -1.34
N VAL A 42 5.39 -0.85 -2.49
CA VAL A 42 4.50 -1.23 -3.61
C VAL A 42 4.77 -2.65 -4.08
N SER A 43 6.05 -3.02 -4.26
CA SER A 43 6.42 -4.37 -4.67
C SER A 43 5.97 -5.42 -3.67
N HIS A 44 6.12 -5.15 -2.37
CA HIS A 44 5.65 -6.05 -1.32
C HIS A 44 4.12 -6.17 -1.37
N ILE A 45 3.37 -5.07 -1.48
CA ILE A 45 1.91 -5.11 -1.54
C ILE A 45 1.41 -5.84 -2.79
N ALA A 46 1.96 -5.52 -3.96
CA ALA A 46 1.56 -6.12 -5.24
C ALA A 46 1.88 -7.62 -5.30
N ASN A 47 3.03 -8.04 -4.76
CA ASN A 47 3.41 -9.45 -4.69
C ASN A 47 2.68 -10.18 -3.57
N GLY A 48 2.45 -9.55 -2.40
CA GLY A 48 1.67 -10.10 -1.30
C GLY A 48 0.21 -10.31 -1.68
N ALA A 49 -0.39 -9.41 -2.46
CA ALA A 49 -1.74 -9.60 -3.00
C ALA A 49 -1.85 -10.75 -4.02
N LYS A 50 -0.75 -11.09 -4.71
CA LYS A 50 -0.68 -12.19 -5.69
C LYS A 50 -0.23 -13.53 -5.08
N HIS A 51 0.64 -13.49 -4.07
CA HIS A 51 1.38 -14.63 -3.52
C HIS A 51 1.68 -14.42 -2.03
N PHE A 52 0.67 -14.18 -1.19
CA PHE A 52 0.86 -14.11 0.26
C PHE A 52 1.34 -15.45 0.80
N ASN A 53 2.64 -15.55 1.09
CA ASN A 53 3.23 -16.65 1.84
C ASN A 53 3.97 -16.06 3.04
N LEU A 54 3.48 -16.39 4.24
CA LEU A 54 4.02 -15.92 5.52
C LEU A 54 5.51 -16.24 5.72
N GLU A 55 6.06 -17.20 4.98
CA GLU A 55 7.47 -17.62 5.10
C GLU A 55 8.41 -17.02 4.04
N ASP A 56 7.93 -16.18 3.12
CA ASP A 56 8.78 -15.61 2.08
C ASP A 56 9.67 -14.49 2.63
N LYS A 57 10.97 -14.80 2.78
CA LYS A 57 11.99 -13.90 3.34
C LYS A 57 12.24 -12.63 2.52
N ARG A 58 11.69 -12.53 1.31
CA ARG A 58 11.80 -11.35 0.43
C ARG A 58 10.85 -10.21 0.85
N HIS A 59 9.85 -10.54 1.65
CA HIS A 59 8.76 -9.65 2.05
C HIS A 59 8.98 -9.13 3.47
N LYS A 60 9.85 -8.12 3.61
CA LYS A 60 10.17 -7.52 4.92
C LYS A 60 9.55 -6.15 5.15
N SER A 61 9.10 -5.45 4.12
CA SER A 61 8.71 -4.03 4.24
C SER A 61 7.35 -3.73 4.88
N VAL A 62 6.50 -4.73 5.09
CA VAL A 62 5.17 -4.59 5.69
C VAL A 62 5.05 -5.66 6.78
N LYS A 63 4.59 -5.26 7.98
CA LYS A 63 4.56 -6.12 9.16
C LYS A 63 3.30 -7.02 9.22
N SER A 64 2.15 -6.46 8.83
CA SER A 64 0.86 -7.14 8.72
C SER A 64 -0.08 -6.28 7.88
N THR A 65 -1.26 -6.79 7.51
CA THR A 65 -2.41 -5.97 7.11
C THR A 65 -3.54 -6.27 8.09
N GLU A 66 -3.92 -5.29 8.90
CA GLU A 66 -4.97 -5.47 9.91
C GLU A 66 -6.23 -4.69 9.51
N LYS A 67 -7.38 -5.34 9.67
CA LYS A 67 -8.67 -4.64 9.69
C LYS A 67 -8.89 -4.20 11.14
N PHE A 68 -8.65 -2.93 11.43
CA PHE A 68 -9.06 -2.37 12.71
C PHE A 68 -10.60 -2.51 12.81
N ARG A 69 -11.07 -3.04 13.94
CA ARG A 69 -12.48 -3.17 14.26
C ARG A 69 -12.66 -2.66 15.67
N VAL A 70 -13.07 -1.40 15.81
CA VAL A 70 -13.54 -0.89 17.10
C VAL A 70 -14.98 -1.41 17.28
N TYR A 71 -15.19 -2.33 18.22
CA TYR A 71 -16.52 -2.82 18.56
C TYR A 71 -16.98 -2.09 19.82
N GLU A 72 -17.90 -1.13 19.69
CA GLU A 72 -18.72 -0.67 20.81
C GLU A 72 -20.04 -1.46 20.80
N GLU A 73 -20.39 -2.05 21.95
CA GLU A 73 -21.59 -2.85 22.12
C GLU A 73 -22.84 -1.96 21.97
N GLY A 74 -23.49 -2.00 20.80
CA GLY A 74 -24.73 -1.26 20.52
C GLY A 74 -24.72 -0.32 19.31
N VAL A 75 -23.57 -0.13 18.63
CA VAL A 75 -23.45 0.77 17.46
C VAL A 75 -23.16 -0.05 16.20
N TYR A 76 -24.06 -0.97 15.84
CA TYR A 76 -23.99 -1.63 14.53
C TYR A 76 -24.87 -0.88 13.53
N GLU A 77 -24.29 0.08 12.83
CA GLU A 77 -24.89 0.66 11.64
C GLU A 77 -24.18 0.10 10.40
N PRO A 78 -24.85 -0.76 9.60
CA PRO A 78 -24.31 -1.20 8.32
C PRO A 78 -23.96 0.02 7.46
N ASN A 79 -22.71 0.11 7.01
CA ASN A 79 -22.13 1.20 6.20
C ASN A 79 -21.61 2.46 6.93
N VAL A 80 -21.54 2.48 8.27
CA VAL A 80 -21.06 3.69 8.99
C VAL A 80 -19.58 3.63 9.36
N PHE A 81 -19.00 2.44 9.47
CA PHE A 81 -17.58 2.26 9.74
C PHE A 81 -16.88 1.66 8.52
N TYR A 82 -16.41 2.54 7.62
CA TYR A 82 -15.43 2.19 6.59
C TYR A 82 -14.06 2.65 7.08
N GLU A 83 -13.49 1.92 8.05
CA GLU A 83 -12.11 2.16 8.45
C GLU A 83 -11.20 1.66 7.30
N PRO A 84 -10.44 2.56 6.63
CA PRO A 84 -9.58 2.15 5.54
C PRO A 84 -8.49 1.23 6.08
N PRO A 85 -8.11 0.17 5.34
CA PRO A 85 -7.07 -0.74 5.79
C PRO A 85 -5.74 0.00 5.96
N LEU A 86 -5.19 -0.10 7.16
CA LEU A 86 -3.90 0.46 7.51
C LEU A 86 -2.78 -0.52 7.16
N ILE A 87 -1.71 0.01 6.60
CA ILE A 87 -0.52 -0.72 6.19
C ILE A 87 0.59 -0.32 7.18
N PRO A 88 0.84 -1.10 8.24
CA PRO A 88 1.95 -0.87 9.15
C PRO A 88 3.29 -1.18 8.49
N PHE A 89 4.22 -0.25 8.59
CA PHE A 89 5.59 -0.37 8.10
C PHE A 89 6.51 -0.98 9.15
N THR A 90 7.69 -1.46 8.73
CA THR A 90 8.75 -1.82 9.67
C THR A 90 9.58 -0.62 10.07
N ASP A 91 10.38 -0.74 11.12
CA ASP A 91 11.14 0.37 11.69
C ASP A 91 12.06 1.07 10.66
N ASP A 92 12.56 0.33 9.66
CA ASP A 92 13.42 0.90 8.62
C ASP A 92 12.59 1.70 7.60
N GLU A 93 11.51 1.13 7.05
CA GLU A 93 10.59 1.82 6.16
C GLU A 93 9.87 2.98 6.83
N SER A 94 9.56 2.88 8.14
CA SER A 94 8.93 3.95 8.90
C SER A 94 9.83 5.17 9.03
N LYS A 95 11.14 4.98 9.17
CA LYS A 95 12.13 6.07 9.20
C LYS A 95 12.25 6.72 7.83
N GLU A 96 12.27 5.93 6.76
CA GLU A 96 12.43 6.45 5.39
C GLU A 96 11.17 7.17 4.89
N LEU A 97 9.97 6.67 5.23
CA LEU A 97 8.68 7.27 4.84
C LEU A 97 8.11 8.27 5.86
N ASN A 98 8.81 8.47 6.98
CA ASN A 98 8.43 9.33 8.09
C ASN A 98 6.99 9.09 8.60
N THR A 99 6.56 7.83 8.63
CA THR A 99 5.26 7.42 9.17
C THR A 99 5.31 5.96 9.61
N LYS A 100 4.55 5.58 10.64
CA LYS A 100 4.51 4.19 11.13
C LYS A 100 3.53 3.31 10.35
N GLU A 101 2.50 3.94 9.81
CA GLU A 101 1.46 3.30 9.03
C GLU A 101 0.91 4.28 8.00
N ILE A 102 0.22 3.75 7.00
CA ILE A 102 -0.44 4.54 5.96
C ILE A 102 -1.68 3.80 5.50
N ASP A 103 -2.74 4.52 5.15
CA ASP A 103 -3.85 3.90 4.44
C ASP A 103 -3.51 3.70 2.95
N ALA A 104 -4.20 2.76 2.30
CA ALA A 104 -3.96 2.42 0.90
C ALA A 104 -4.15 3.60 -0.07
N VAL A 105 -5.02 4.55 0.23
CA VAL A 105 -5.33 5.68 -0.66
C VAL A 105 -4.23 6.72 -0.58
N GLU A 106 -3.81 7.08 0.62
CA GLU A 106 -2.68 7.98 0.86
C GLU A 106 -1.37 7.40 0.32
N LEU A 107 -1.14 6.09 0.47
CA LEU A 107 -0.02 5.42 -0.18
C LEU A 107 -0.11 5.53 -1.71
N GLY A 108 -1.29 5.33 -2.29
CA GLY A 108 -1.55 5.51 -3.72
C GLY A 108 -1.16 6.91 -4.22
N LYS A 109 -1.50 7.96 -3.47
CA LYS A 109 -1.11 9.34 -3.81
C LYS A 109 0.40 9.52 -3.80
N ARG A 110 1.10 9.04 -2.75
CA ARG A 110 2.57 9.14 -2.66
C ARG A 110 3.27 8.42 -3.80
N VAL A 111 2.76 7.27 -4.22
CA VAL A 111 3.27 6.53 -5.38
C VAL A 111 3.03 7.33 -6.67
N LEU A 112 1.87 7.96 -6.83
CA LEU A 112 1.61 8.82 -7.98
C LEU A 112 2.56 10.03 -8.02
N GLU A 113 2.77 10.71 -6.89
CA GLU A 113 3.73 11.82 -6.79
C GLU A 113 5.16 11.37 -7.12
N PHE A 114 5.58 10.19 -6.67
CA PHE A 114 6.89 9.62 -6.99
C PHE A 114 7.10 9.46 -8.51
N TRP A 115 6.05 9.10 -9.25
CA TRP A 115 6.13 8.85 -10.69
C TRP A 115 5.96 10.10 -11.56
N LYS A 116 5.43 11.21 -11.04
CA LYS A 116 5.25 12.46 -11.82
C LYS A 116 6.48 12.99 -12.58
N PRO A 117 7.73 12.89 -12.06
CA PRO A 117 8.91 13.40 -12.77
C PRO A 117 9.49 12.44 -13.83
N TYR A 118 8.92 11.25 -13.99
CA TYR A 118 9.35 10.23 -14.96
C TYR A 118 8.43 10.21 -16.19
#